data_AF-A0A7W0JK92-F1
#
_entry.id   AF-A0A7W0JK92-F1
#
_cell.length_a   1.000
_cell.length_b   1.000
_cell.length_c   1.000
_cell.angle_alpha   90.00
_cell.angle_beta   90.00
_cell.angle_gamma   90.00
#
_symmetry.space_group_name_H-M   'P 1'
#
loop_
_entity.id
_entity.type
_entity.pdbx_description
1 polymer ?
#
loop_
_entity_poly.entity_id
_entity_poly.type
_entity_poly.pdbx_seq_one_letter_code
_entity_poly.pdbx_strand_id
1 'polypeptide(L)'
;MSTAEETMKRIDERVTLLNDARENTGARYVLYWMQMFKRATHNHALNFAARAANERGLPLIVYEGLKYYYPWASDRLHTFILEGVEEKREEFERRGVRYIFYLQRDTSDPKQTVARLAQDAALVVTDDFPCFIIPGHNRRLVAQVGVPVYAVDSNGIIPLSAFDKEEFAARTIRPKIKKLLPRYEGDTVRGVSLKRRAPRLKVDCPETKVSASNIAALVAECDIDHGVPPSPVYHGGTRAGRARLRHFVRNILPRYDESRNDPSTDGVSRLSAYLHFGFLSAHEIAAAVREACVPQAAKDAYLEELIVRRELSYNFTRFNPAYASLDALPKWARLTMREHDGDPRPAVLEPERIEGAETYDELWDATQRELLRTGEIHNYARMLWGKRVIEWRETYEESFRLLEHLNNKYALDGRNPNSYAGILWCFGKHDRAWGPEREVFGKLRFMSSQSMARKFEARAYVEWTKSFPPLAAYEGKVAARAAHTAEALTRV
;
A
#
# COMPACT_ATOMS: atom_id res chain seq x y z
N MET A 1 2.61 24.43 10.31
CA MET A 1 1.30 23.97 9.78
C MET A 1 0.34 25.12 9.44
N SER A 2 0.73 26.39 9.45
CA SER A 2 -0.24 27.50 9.56
C SER A 2 -0.67 28.22 8.26
N THR A 3 -0.15 27.89 7.06
CA THR A 3 -0.49 28.68 5.84
C THR A 3 -1.02 27.87 4.67
N ALA A 4 -0.97 26.53 4.72
CA ALA A 4 -1.45 25.67 3.63
C ALA A 4 -2.86 25.09 3.87
N GLU A 5 -3.35 25.08 5.11
CA GLU A 5 -4.72 24.63 5.43
C GLU A 5 -5.78 25.69 5.10
N GLU A 6 -5.41 26.97 5.00
CA GLU A 6 -6.35 28.08 4.76
C GLU A 6 -6.93 28.11 3.32
N THR A 7 -6.33 27.42 2.35
CA THR A 7 -6.79 27.39 0.94
C THR A 7 -7.44 26.06 0.52
N MET A 8 -7.65 25.12 1.46
CA MET A 8 -8.27 23.83 1.13
C MET A 8 -9.80 23.93 1.19
N LYS A 9 -10.47 23.73 0.05
CA LYS A 9 -11.93 23.76 -0.05
C LYS A 9 -12.49 22.38 -0.39
N ARG A 10 -13.37 21.86 0.46
CA ARG A 10 -14.12 20.62 0.16
C ARG A 10 -15.15 20.89 -0.94
N ILE A 11 -15.06 20.15 -2.04
CA ILE A 11 -15.98 20.25 -3.18
C ILE A 11 -17.14 19.27 -3.01
N ASP A 12 -16.82 18.03 -2.63
CA ASP A 12 -17.79 17.01 -2.22
C ASP A 12 -17.17 16.05 -1.17
N GLU A 13 -17.86 14.94 -0.86
CA GLU A 13 -17.39 13.97 0.13
C GLU A 13 -16.08 13.26 -0.23
N ARG A 14 -15.67 13.23 -1.50
CA ARG A 14 -14.42 12.61 -1.97
C ARG A 14 -13.43 13.61 -2.55
N VAL A 15 -13.86 14.82 -2.91
CA VAL A 15 -13.05 15.78 -3.67
C VAL A 15 -12.71 16.99 -2.81
N THR A 16 -11.41 17.28 -2.69
CA THR A 16 -10.90 18.50 -2.06
C THR A 16 -10.08 19.30 -3.07
N LEU A 17 -10.42 20.58 -3.24
CA LEU A 17 -9.60 21.55 -3.95
C LEU A 17 -8.49 22.02 -3.02
N LEU A 18 -7.24 21.95 -3.48
CA LEU A 18 -6.06 22.20 -2.65
C LEU A 18 -5.51 23.63 -2.76
N ASN A 19 -5.98 24.42 -3.74
CA ASN A 19 -5.55 25.80 -3.97
C ASN A 19 -6.66 26.63 -4.65
N ASP A 20 -6.53 27.96 -4.59
CA ASP A 20 -7.48 28.91 -5.21
C ASP A 20 -7.04 29.40 -6.60
N ALA A 21 -6.19 28.62 -7.28
CA ALA A 21 -5.73 28.95 -8.63
C ALA A 21 -6.92 28.98 -9.62
N ARG A 22 -6.78 29.73 -10.72
CA ARG A 22 -7.77 29.79 -11.80
C ARG A 22 -7.43 28.78 -12.88
N GLU A 23 -8.45 28.25 -13.54
CA GLU A 23 -8.25 27.35 -14.68
C GLU A 23 -7.53 28.02 -15.84
N ASN A 24 -6.70 27.25 -16.54
CA ASN A 24 -6.09 27.70 -17.79
C ASN A 24 -7.12 27.69 -18.92
N THR A 25 -7.48 28.86 -19.43
CA THR A 25 -8.45 29.01 -20.54
C THR A 25 -7.91 28.58 -21.90
N GLY A 26 -6.59 28.51 -22.07
CA GLY A 26 -5.91 28.00 -23.26
C GLY A 26 -5.56 26.51 -23.18
N ALA A 27 -6.14 25.78 -22.23
CA ALA A 27 -5.78 24.40 -21.95
C ALA A 27 -6.01 23.44 -23.12
N ARG A 28 -5.13 22.44 -23.20
CA ARG A 28 -5.18 21.37 -24.20
C ARG A 28 -5.81 20.09 -23.66
N TYR A 29 -5.84 19.90 -22.34
CA TYR A 29 -6.33 18.69 -21.67
C TYR A 29 -6.65 18.93 -20.19
N VAL A 30 -7.32 17.95 -19.56
CA VAL A 30 -7.29 17.75 -18.11
C VAL A 30 -6.19 16.75 -17.77
N LEU A 31 -5.43 16.99 -16.69
CA LEU A 31 -4.36 16.10 -16.24
C LEU A 31 -4.79 15.35 -14.97
N TYR A 32 -4.73 14.02 -14.99
CA TYR A 32 -4.80 13.19 -13.79
C TYR A 32 -3.41 12.64 -13.47
N TRP A 33 -2.80 13.14 -12.39
CA TRP A 33 -1.60 12.57 -11.80
C TRP A 33 -1.97 11.42 -10.87
N MET A 34 -1.90 10.21 -11.41
CA MET A 34 -2.20 8.97 -10.71
C MET A 34 -0.99 8.56 -9.86
N GLN A 35 -1.19 8.47 -8.54
CA GLN A 35 -0.12 8.15 -7.59
C GLN A 35 -0.33 6.78 -6.93
N MET A 36 -1.53 6.53 -6.39
CA MET A 36 -1.87 5.35 -5.60
C MET A 36 -2.91 4.47 -6.30
N PHE A 37 -3.89 5.04 -7.00
CA PHE A 37 -5.02 4.27 -7.54
C PHE A 37 -4.73 3.79 -8.97
N LYS A 38 -3.75 2.89 -9.12
CA LYS A 38 -3.21 2.39 -10.40
C LYS A 38 -4.16 1.42 -11.11
N ARG A 39 -5.39 1.84 -11.36
CA ARG A 39 -6.43 1.07 -12.02
C ARG A 39 -7.32 1.98 -12.85
N ALA A 40 -7.81 1.45 -13.96
CA ALA A 40 -8.76 2.17 -14.80
C ALA A 40 -10.22 1.97 -14.33
N THR A 41 -10.56 0.83 -13.74
CA THR A 41 -11.91 0.58 -13.24
C THR A 41 -12.00 0.88 -11.74
N HIS A 42 -13.20 1.17 -11.26
CA HIS A 42 -13.44 1.41 -9.83
C HIS A 42 -12.57 2.51 -9.20
N ASN A 43 -12.40 3.62 -9.93
CA ASN A 43 -11.50 4.71 -9.56
C ASN A 43 -12.26 6.06 -9.54
N HIS A 44 -12.48 6.62 -8.35
CA HIS A 44 -13.16 7.90 -8.17
C HIS A 44 -12.36 9.08 -8.71
N ALA A 45 -11.03 9.07 -8.56
CA ALA A 45 -10.15 10.13 -9.07
C ALA A 45 -10.20 10.21 -10.60
N LEU A 46 -10.12 9.06 -11.26
CA LEU A 46 -10.25 8.96 -12.70
C LEU A 46 -11.64 9.38 -13.20
N ASN A 47 -12.70 8.98 -12.49
CA ASN A 47 -14.06 9.37 -12.83
C ASN A 47 -14.29 10.89 -12.67
N PHE A 48 -13.73 11.50 -11.63
CA PHE A 48 -13.74 12.95 -11.45
C PHE A 48 -13.00 13.65 -12.60
N ALA A 49 -11.78 13.20 -12.93
CA ALA A 49 -11.01 13.76 -14.03
C ALA A 49 -11.71 13.63 -15.39
N ALA A 50 -12.36 12.50 -15.66
CA ALA A 50 -13.13 12.29 -16.88
C ALA A 50 -14.38 13.18 -16.97
N ARG A 51 -15.08 13.41 -15.87
CA ARG A 51 -16.19 14.39 -15.82
C ARG A 51 -15.70 15.80 -16.08
N ALA A 52 -14.63 16.22 -15.40
CA ALA A 52 -14.02 17.52 -15.59
C ALA A 52 -13.56 17.75 -17.05
N ALA A 53 -13.00 16.73 -17.68
CA ALA A 53 -12.62 16.76 -19.11
C ALA A 53 -13.85 16.91 -20.02
N ASN A 54 -14.92 16.14 -19.75
CA ASN A 54 -16.17 16.18 -20.51
C ASN A 54 -16.91 17.51 -20.43
N GLU A 55 -16.92 18.15 -19.26
CA GLU A 55 -17.51 19.48 -19.04
C GLU A 55 -16.81 20.55 -19.87
N ARG A 56 -15.49 20.39 -20.09
CA ARG A 56 -14.64 21.36 -20.81
C ARG A 56 -14.47 21.02 -22.29
N GLY A 57 -15.00 19.90 -22.78
CA GLY A 57 -14.74 19.43 -24.14
C GLY A 57 -13.26 19.11 -24.41
N LEU A 58 -12.51 18.78 -23.36
CA LEU A 58 -11.07 18.50 -23.42
C LEU A 58 -10.78 16.99 -23.36
N PRO A 59 -9.66 16.53 -23.94
CA PRO A 59 -9.17 15.18 -23.70
C PRO A 59 -8.61 15.04 -22.28
N LEU A 60 -8.46 13.79 -21.83
CA LEU A 60 -7.88 13.45 -20.53
C LEU A 60 -6.50 12.79 -20.72
N ILE A 61 -5.51 13.31 -19.99
CA ILE A 61 -4.20 12.67 -19.81
C ILE A 61 -4.14 12.04 -18.42
N VAL A 62 -3.62 10.82 -18.35
CA VAL A 62 -3.24 10.17 -17.11
C VAL A 62 -1.73 10.01 -17.09
N TYR A 63 -1.09 10.60 -16.10
CA TYR A 63 0.35 10.51 -15.88
C TYR A 63 0.64 9.67 -14.63
N GLU A 64 1.51 8.68 -14.78
CA GLU A 64 2.07 7.89 -13.69
C GLU A 64 3.60 7.96 -13.74
N GLY A 65 4.20 8.43 -12.66
CA GLY A 65 5.66 8.47 -12.50
C GLY A 65 6.11 7.47 -11.44
N LEU A 66 7.16 6.72 -11.73
CA LEU A 66 7.88 5.88 -10.77
C LEU A 66 9.27 6.46 -10.55
N LYS A 67 9.59 6.79 -9.30
CA LYS A 67 10.84 7.47 -8.93
C LYS A 67 11.83 6.48 -8.32
N TYR A 68 13.12 6.62 -8.58
CA TYR A 68 14.13 5.83 -7.87
C TYR A 68 14.30 6.25 -6.38
N TYR A 69 14.06 7.53 -6.04
CA TYR A 69 14.41 8.12 -4.74
C TYR A 69 13.28 8.15 -3.68
N TYR A 70 12.29 7.25 -3.75
CA TYR A 70 11.35 7.12 -2.60
C TYR A 70 11.92 6.15 -1.55
N PRO A 71 11.59 6.34 -0.25
CA PRO A 71 12.09 5.45 0.79
C PRO A 71 11.79 3.97 0.48
N TRP A 72 12.82 3.13 0.62
CA TRP A 72 12.77 1.67 0.36
C TRP A 72 12.50 1.25 -1.09
N ALA A 73 12.73 2.15 -2.06
CA ALA A 73 12.77 1.78 -3.46
C ALA A 73 13.70 0.58 -3.69
N SER A 74 13.17 -0.49 -4.29
CA SER A 74 13.90 -1.73 -4.54
C SER A 74 13.42 -2.46 -5.78
N ASP A 75 14.18 -3.46 -6.23
CA ASP A 75 13.82 -4.34 -7.35
C ASP A 75 12.42 -4.92 -7.18
N ARG A 76 12.08 -5.37 -5.96
CA ARG A 76 10.77 -5.92 -5.64
C ARG A 76 9.63 -4.97 -5.94
N LEU A 77 9.70 -3.77 -5.38
CA LEU A 77 8.62 -2.81 -5.50
C LEU A 77 8.52 -2.27 -6.93
N HIS A 78 9.67 -2.01 -7.57
CA HIS A 78 9.71 -1.54 -8.95
C HIS A 78 9.15 -2.58 -9.90
N THR A 79 9.60 -3.84 -9.81
CA THR A 79 9.08 -4.93 -10.64
C THR A 79 7.57 -5.06 -10.49
N PHE A 80 7.05 -5.11 -9.26
CA PHE A 80 5.61 -5.26 -9.01
C PHE A 80 4.79 -4.09 -9.59
N ILE A 81 5.30 -2.85 -9.58
CA ILE A 81 4.62 -1.71 -10.21
C ILE A 81 4.68 -1.82 -11.74
N LEU A 82 5.84 -2.15 -12.29
CA LEU A 82 6.11 -2.22 -13.73
C LEU A 82 5.31 -3.33 -14.42
N GLU A 83 5.10 -4.47 -13.77
CA GLU A 83 4.27 -5.58 -14.27
C GLU A 83 2.82 -5.15 -14.62
N GLY A 84 2.31 -4.10 -13.99
CA GLY A 84 0.99 -3.54 -14.30
C GLY A 84 0.97 -2.47 -15.40
N VAL A 85 2.11 -1.97 -15.89
CA VAL A 85 2.14 -0.77 -16.74
C VAL A 85 1.56 -1.02 -18.14
N GLU A 86 1.92 -2.13 -18.75
CA GLU A 86 1.50 -2.48 -20.12
C GLU A 86 -0.03 -2.66 -20.20
N GLU A 87 -0.63 -3.43 -19.30
CA GLU A 87 -2.08 -3.62 -19.25
C GLU A 87 -2.86 -2.33 -18.96
N LYS A 88 -2.32 -1.46 -18.12
CA LYS A 88 -2.93 -0.15 -17.83
C LYS A 88 -2.95 0.69 -19.09
N ARG A 89 -1.86 0.69 -19.86
CA ARG A 89 -1.78 1.41 -21.14
C ARG A 89 -2.88 0.94 -22.10
N GLU A 90 -3.01 -0.36 -22.32
CA GLU A 90 -4.05 -0.94 -23.18
C GLU A 90 -5.46 -0.54 -22.72
N GLU A 91 -5.73 -0.59 -21.41
CA GLU A 91 -7.03 -0.24 -20.83
C GLU A 91 -7.34 1.26 -20.96
N PHE A 92 -6.39 2.14 -20.67
CA PHE A 92 -6.58 3.58 -20.85
C PHE A 92 -6.77 3.95 -22.32
N GLU A 93 -6.01 3.33 -23.24
CA GLU A 93 -6.18 3.53 -24.68
C GLU A 93 -7.58 3.12 -25.16
N ARG A 94 -8.07 1.95 -24.72
CA ARG A 94 -9.45 1.51 -24.99
C ARG A 94 -10.49 2.51 -24.49
N ARG A 95 -10.22 3.17 -23.36
CA ARG A 95 -11.11 4.22 -22.82
C ARG A 95 -10.93 5.58 -23.48
N GLY A 96 -10.03 5.71 -24.45
CA GLY A 96 -9.74 6.96 -25.17
C GLY A 96 -8.92 7.97 -24.37
N VAL A 97 -8.27 7.50 -23.29
CA VAL A 97 -7.40 8.28 -22.39
C VAL A 97 -5.96 8.19 -22.89
N ARG A 98 -5.23 9.31 -22.89
CA ARG A 98 -3.78 9.28 -23.11
C ARG A 98 -3.09 8.92 -21.81
N TYR A 99 -2.59 7.69 -21.69
CA TYR A 99 -1.77 7.27 -20.56
C TYR A 99 -0.28 7.45 -20.86
N ILE A 100 0.44 8.04 -19.92
CA ILE A 100 1.89 8.27 -19.97
C ILE A 100 2.49 7.68 -18.69
N PHE A 101 3.42 6.76 -18.88
CA PHE A 101 4.24 6.22 -17.80
C PHE A 101 5.66 6.70 -17.95
N TYR A 102 6.27 7.14 -16.86
CA TYR A 102 7.66 7.55 -16.84
C TYR A 102 8.41 6.96 -15.64
N LEU A 103 9.45 6.19 -15.93
CA LEU A 103 10.39 5.65 -14.95
C LEU A 103 11.58 6.60 -14.84
N GLN A 104 11.76 7.21 -13.67
CA GLN A 104 12.96 7.96 -13.31
C GLN A 104 13.93 6.97 -12.66
N ARG A 105 15.01 6.67 -13.38
CA ARG A 105 16.02 5.67 -13.07
C ARG A 105 17.09 6.23 -12.14
N ASP A 106 17.53 7.46 -12.37
CA ASP A 106 18.63 8.06 -11.62
C ASP A 106 18.54 9.60 -11.55
N THR A 107 19.60 10.23 -11.03
CA THR A 107 19.67 11.69 -10.82
C THR A 107 19.59 12.53 -12.11
N SER A 108 19.94 11.96 -13.26
CA SER A 108 19.94 12.63 -14.57
C SER A 108 18.53 12.76 -15.16
N ASP A 109 17.60 11.91 -14.72
CA ASP A 109 16.24 11.88 -15.25
C ASP A 109 15.45 13.17 -14.92
N PRO A 110 14.78 13.77 -15.92
CA PRO A 110 13.95 14.96 -15.73
C PRO A 110 12.99 14.90 -14.54
N LYS A 111 13.17 15.82 -13.60
CA LYS A 111 12.27 16.03 -12.45
C LYS A 111 11.13 17.00 -12.80
N GLN A 112 10.14 17.09 -11.92
CA GLN A 112 9.00 18.03 -12.03
C GLN A 112 8.12 17.83 -13.27
N THR A 113 8.08 16.62 -13.84
CA THR A 113 7.28 16.28 -15.03
C THR A 113 5.81 16.68 -14.90
N VAL A 114 5.20 16.48 -13.72
CA VAL A 114 3.80 16.86 -13.45
C VAL A 114 3.60 18.37 -13.57
N ALA A 115 4.53 19.17 -13.05
CA ALA A 115 4.42 20.63 -13.12
C ALA A 115 4.54 21.14 -14.56
N ARG A 116 5.40 20.52 -15.39
CA ARG A 116 5.49 20.83 -16.83
C ARG A 116 4.21 20.49 -17.58
N LEU A 117 3.67 19.28 -17.37
CA LEU A 117 2.38 18.87 -17.94
C LEU A 117 1.23 19.78 -17.48
N ALA A 118 1.28 20.29 -16.25
CA ALA A 118 0.24 21.17 -15.72
C ALA A 118 0.17 22.54 -16.42
N GLN A 119 1.24 22.98 -17.12
CA GLN A 119 1.25 24.26 -17.85
C GLN A 119 0.21 24.29 -18.98
N ASP A 120 0.00 23.16 -19.66
CA ASP A 120 -0.96 23.00 -20.76
C ASP A 120 -2.32 22.45 -20.28
N ALA A 121 -2.45 22.13 -18.99
CA ALA A 121 -3.65 21.52 -18.42
C ALA A 121 -4.65 22.58 -17.94
N ALA A 122 -5.96 22.30 -18.02
CA ALA A 122 -6.99 23.16 -17.44
C ALA A 122 -6.94 23.13 -15.91
N LEU A 123 -6.73 21.94 -15.37
CA LEU A 123 -6.63 21.61 -13.95
C LEU A 123 -5.88 20.29 -13.78
N VAL A 124 -5.42 20.03 -12.56
CA VAL A 124 -4.81 18.77 -12.16
C VAL A 124 -5.72 18.04 -11.18
N VAL A 125 -5.94 16.75 -11.44
CA VAL A 125 -6.54 15.82 -10.48
C VAL A 125 -5.42 14.93 -9.94
N THR A 126 -5.45 14.61 -8.65
CA THR A 126 -4.54 13.66 -8.04
C THR A 126 -5.23 12.88 -6.91
N ASP A 127 -4.51 11.96 -6.30
CA ASP A 127 -5.04 11.05 -5.30
C ASP A 127 -4.98 11.67 -3.90
N ASP A 128 -6.09 11.58 -3.14
CA ASP A 128 -6.09 11.81 -1.69
C ASP A 128 -5.74 10.48 -1.01
N PHE A 129 -4.54 10.39 -0.43
CA PHE A 129 -4.08 9.23 0.33
C PHE A 129 -3.43 9.71 1.64
N PRO A 130 -3.83 9.18 2.81
CA PRO A 130 -3.60 9.86 4.09
C PRO A 130 -2.18 9.73 4.66
N CYS A 131 -1.31 8.88 4.10
CA CYS A 131 -0.01 8.60 4.70
C CYS A 131 1.14 8.53 3.67
N PHE A 132 2.34 8.26 4.19
CA PHE A 132 3.58 8.12 3.42
C PHE A 132 3.90 9.40 2.62
N ILE A 133 4.38 9.28 1.38
CA ILE A 133 4.88 10.41 0.59
C ILE A 133 3.78 11.25 -0.08
N ILE A 134 2.54 10.74 -0.15
CA ILE A 134 1.46 11.34 -0.95
C ILE A 134 1.01 12.71 -0.42
N PRO A 135 0.76 12.91 0.90
CA PRO A 135 0.45 14.23 1.42
C PRO A 135 1.55 15.26 1.12
N GLY A 136 2.82 14.85 1.22
CA GLY A 136 3.96 15.71 0.88
C GLY A 136 4.11 15.98 -0.61
N HIS A 137 3.75 15.04 -1.48
CA HIS A 137 3.66 15.24 -2.93
C HIS A 137 2.58 16.29 -3.27
N ASN A 138 1.38 16.16 -2.72
CA ASN A 138 0.27 17.07 -2.99
C ASN A 138 0.60 18.51 -2.57
N ARG A 139 1.18 18.70 -1.37
CA ARG A 139 1.65 20.03 -0.91
C ARG A 139 2.69 20.65 -1.84
N ARG A 140 3.67 19.86 -2.30
CA ARG A 140 4.73 20.34 -3.21
C ARG A 140 4.19 20.66 -4.59
N LEU A 141 3.25 19.86 -5.11
CA LEU A 141 2.64 20.11 -6.41
C LEU A 141 1.91 21.46 -6.42
N VAL A 142 1.09 21.73 -5.39
CA VAL A 142 0.34 22.99 -5.27
C VAL A 142 1.25 24.21 -5.34
N ALA A 143 2.42 24.14 -4.72
CA ALA A 143 3.41 25.22 -4.75
C ALA A 143 4.10 25.41 -6.13
N GLN A 144 3.93 24.46 -7.05
CA GLN A 144 4.65 24.41 -8.34
C GLN A 144 3.76 24.68 -9.55
N VAL A 145 2.43 24.73 -9.40
CA VAL A 145 1.49 24.84 -10.53
C VAL A 145 0.57 26.05 -10.41
N GLY A 146 0.27 26.67 -11.53
CA GLY A 146 -0.62 27.84 -11.63
C GLY A 146 -2.09 27.51 -11.91
N VAL A 147 -2.49 26.23 -11.82
CA VAL A 147 -3.84 25.73 -12.13
C VAL A 147 -4.47 25.05 -10.92
N PRO A 148 -5.81 24.88 -10.87
CA PRO A 148 -6.47 24.22 -9.75
C PRO A 148 -6.00 22.78 -9.58
N VAL A 149 -5.77 22.37 -8.33
CA VAL A 149 -5.39 20.99 -7.98
C VAL A 149 -6.46 20.36 -7.12
N TYR A 150 -7.06 19.27 -7.60
CA TYR A 150 -8.08 18.50 -6.91
C TYR A 150 -7.49 17.17 -6.40
N ALA A 151 -7.54 16.93 -5.10
CA ALA A 151 -7.27 15.61 -4.51
C ALA A 151 -8.57 14.83 -4.35
N VAL A 152 -8.58 13.57 -4.81
CA VAL A 152 -9.78 12.74 -4.83
C VAL A 152 -9.56 11.43 -4.07
N ASP A 153 -10.45 11.14 -3.14
CA ASP A 153 -10.44 9.92 -2.34
C ASP A 153 -11.07 8.74 -3.09
N SER A 154 -10.20 7.77 -3.42
CA SER A 154 -10.57 6.47 -3.97
C SER A 154 -9.97 5.31 -3.15
N ASN A 155 -9.80 5.53 -1.83
CA ASN A 155 -9.13 4.61 -0.90
C ASN A 155 -9.99 3.40 -0.53
N GLY A 156 -11.23 3.64 -0.10
CA GLY A 156 -12.15 2.65 0.47
C GLY A 156 -13.56 2.81 -0.06
N ILE A 157 -14.49 2.05 0.53
CA ILE A 157 -15.91 2.14 0.15
C ILE A 157 -16.49 3.43 0.68
N ILE A 158 -16.21 3.76 1.94
CA ILE A 158 -16.67 5.01 2.56
C ILE A 158 -15.60 6.09 2.39
N PRO A 159 -15.96 7.32 1.96
CA PRO A 159 -15.01 8.42 1.91
C PRO A 159 -14.41 8.74 3.29
N LEU A 160 -13.12 9.06 3.35
CA LEU A 160 -12.43 9.46 4.58
C LEU A 160 -13.07 10.67 5.24
N SER A 161 -13.66 11.56 4.43
CA SER A 161 -14.32 12.78 4.91
C SER A 161 -15.67 12.53 5.59
N ALA A 162 -16.22 11.32 5.49
CA ALA A 162 -17.46 10.92 6.15
C ALA A 162 -17.29 10.58 7.64
N PHE A 163 -16.05 10.61 8.14
CA PHE A 163 -15.73 10.49 9.56
C PHE A 163 -15.29 11.86 10.08
N ASP A 164 -15.68 12.20 11.31
CA ASP A 164 -15.36 13.51 11.91
C ASP A 164 -14.14 13.48 12.84
N LYS A 165 -13.70 12.28 13.24
CA LYS A 165 -12.61 12.08 14.19
C LYS A 165 -11.96 10.71 14.06
N GLU A 166 -10.82 10.58 14.71
CA GLU A 166 -10.16 9.29 14.95
C GLU A 166 -11.06 8.36 15.80
N GLU A 167 -11.20 7.13 15.35
CA GLU A 167 -11.95 6.08 16.05
C GLU A 167 -11.04 5.22 16.92
N PHE A 168 -11.47 4.96 18.15
CA PHE A 168 -10.64 4.26 19.13
C PHE A 168 -10.41 2.79 18.76
N ALA A 169 -11.42 2.08 18.25
CA ALA A 169 -11.32 0.65 17.94
C ALA A 169 -12.38 0.20 16.93
N ALA A 170 -12.26 -1.04 16.44
CA ALA A 170 -13.24 -1.62 15.52
C ALA A 170 -14.68 -1.55 16.04
N ARG A 171 -14.89 -1.71 17.36
CA ARG A 171 -16.21 -1.61 18.00
C ARG A 171 -16.87 -0.23 17.87
N THR A 172 -16.09 0.85 17.72
CA THR A 172 -16.62 2.23 17.65
C THR A 172 -16.84 2.67 16.20
N ILE A 173 -15.98 2.27 15.27
CA ILE A 173 -16.15 2.59 13.85
C ILE A 173 -17.20 1.70 13.16
N ARG A 174 -17.33 0.43 13.56
CA ARG A 174 -18.27 -0.53 12.94
C ARG A 174 -19.72 -0.04 12.85
N PRO A 175 -20.36 0.49 13.92
CA PRO A 175 -21.72 1.00 13.80
C PRO A 175 -21.83 2.20 12.85
N LYS A 176 -20.80 3.05 12.76
CA LYS A 176 -20.76 4.17 11.81
C LYS A 176 -20.68 3.67 10.38
N ILE A 177 -19.77 2.72 10.11
CA ILE A 177 -19.65 2.05 8.82
C ILE A 177 -20.99 1.42 8.45
N LYS A 178 -21.60 0.60 9.32
CA LYS A 178 -22.91 -0.03 9.05
C LYS A 178 -24.00 0.97 8.66
N LYS A 179 -24.03 2.16 9.27
CA LYS A 179 -24.97 3.23 8.93
C LYS A 179 -24.68 3.87 7.57
N LEU A 180 -23.42 4.08 7.24
CA LEU A 180 -22.99 4.78 6.02
C LEU A 180 -22.96 3.86 4.80
N LEU A 181 -22.68 2.57 5.01
CA LEU A 181 -22.37 1.60 3.97
C LEU A 181 -23.46 1.50 2.88
N PRO A 182 -24.78 1.47 3.18
CA PRO A 182 -25.81 1.43 2.15
C PRO A 182 -25.77 2.60 1.16
N ARG A 183 -25.28 3.77 1.57
CA ARG A 183 -25.15 4.97 0.72
C ARG A 183 -24.00 4.85 -0.29
N TYR A 184 -22.96 4.10 0.04
CA TYR A 184 -21.73 4.01 -0.75
C TYR A 184 -21.51 2.65 -1.40
N GLU A 185 -22.30 1.65 -1.04
CA GLU A 185 -22.36 0.36 -1.74
C GLU A 185 -23.29 0.37 -2.96
N GLY A 186 -24.23 1.31 -3.01
CA GLY A 186 -25.13 1.52 -4.15
C GLY A 186 -24.44 2.26 -5.30
N ASP A 187 -24.59 1.71 -6.52
CA ASP A 187 -23.80 2.01 -7.71
C ASP A 187 -22.30 1.74 -7.53
N THR A 188 -21.85 0.59 -8.05
CA THR A 188 -20.44 0.36 -8.43
C THR A 188 -19.87 1.64 -9.02
N VAL A 189 -18.61 1.95 -8.73
CA VAL A 189 -17.92 3.14 -9.24
C VAL A 189 -17.84 3.05 -10.78
N ARG A 190 -18.97 3.39 -11.44
CA ARG A 190 -19.20 3.17 -12.87
C ARG A 190 -18.23 4.07 -13.62
N GLY A 191 -17.59 3.51 -14.64
CA GLY A 191 -16.67 4.28 -15.47
C GLY A 191 -17.39 5.42 -16.16
N VAL A 192 -16.77 6.60 -16.16
CA VAL A 192 -17.21 7.72 -17.00
C VAL A 192 -16.60 7.57 -18.38
N SER A 193 -17.44 7.60 -19.42
CA SER A 193 -17.01 7.61 -20.82
C SER A 193 -16.58 9.01 -21.26
N LEU A 194 -15.45 9.11 -21.95
CA LEU A 194 -14.96 10.40 -22.47
C LEU A 194 -15.70 10.80 -23.75
N LYS A 195 -16.14 12.06 -23.81
CA LYS A 195 -16.68 12.70 -25.01
C LYS A 195 -15.59 12.95 -26.05
N ARG A 196 -14.41 13.40 -25.61
CA ARG A 196 -13.24 13.64 -26.47
C ARG A 196 -12.17 12.59 -26.22
N ARG A 197 -12.11 11.59 -27.10
CA ARG A 197 -11.14 10.50 -27.03
C ARG A 197 -9.87 10.91 -27.79
N ALA A 198 -8.73 10.94 -27.11
CA ALA A 198 -7.44 11.28 -27.71
C ALA A 198 -6.30 10.44 -27.12
N PRO A 199 -6.35 9.10 -27.24
CA PRO A 199 -5.38 8.20 -26.59
C PRO A 199 -3.95 8.36 -27.11
N ARG A 200 -3.76 9.04 -28.26
CA ARG A 200 -2.47 9.31 -28.90
C ARG A 200 -2.10 10.80 -28.91
N LEU A 201 -2.71 11.60 -28.02
CA LEU A 201 -2.38 13.03 -27.91
C LEU A 201 -0.87 13.21 -27.65
N LYS A 202 -0.23 14.02 -28.49
CA LYS A 202 1.19 14.36 -28.35
C LYS A 202 1.37 15.46 -27.31
N VAL A 203 2.24 15.21 -26.34
CA VAL A 203 2.65 16.15 -25.30
C VAL A 203 4.16 16.05 -25.11
N ASP A 204 4.78 17.14 -24.69
CA ASP A 204 6.19 17.18 -24.35
C ASP A 204 6.40 16.59 -22.94
N CYS A 205 6.70 15.30 -22.90
CA CYS A 205 6.91 14.56 -21.67
C CYS A 205 7.78 13.32 -21.94
N PRO A 206 8.79 13.03 -21.09
CA PRO A 206 9.48 11.75 -21.11
C PRO A 206 8.48 10.60 -20.92
N GLU A 207 8.70 9.52 -21.66
CA GLU A 207 7.84 8.33 -21.61
C GLU A 207 8.70 7.06 -21.67
N THR A 208 8.41 6.13 -20.76
CA THR A 208 9.04 4.81 -20.71
C THR A 208 8.07 3.77 -21.28
N LYS A 209 8.54 3.03 -22.29
CA LYS A 209 7.82 1.83 -22.77
C LYS A 209 8.19 0.64 -21.88
N VAL A 210 7.16 0.01 -21.33
CA VAL A 210 7.30 -1.15 -20.44
C VAL A 210 6.56 -2.32 -21.09
N SER A 211 7.21 -3.46 -21.12
CA SER A 211 6.68 -4.76 -21.55
C SER A 211 7.25 -5.85 -20.65
N ALA A 212 6.57 -7.00 -20.56
CA ALA A 212 7.08 -8.13 -19.76
C ALA A 212 8.55 -8.50 -20.08
N SER A 213 8.97 -8.34 -21.34
CA SER A 213 10.32 -8.65 -21.80
C SER A 213 11.42 -7.68 -21.34
N ASN A 214 11.08 -6.43 -20.97
CA ASN A 214 12.07 -5.40 -20.66
C ASN A 214 12.09 -4.95 -19.19
N ILE A 215 11.17 -5.42 -18.35
CA ILE A 215 11.08 -5.03 -16.93
C ILE A 215 12.41 -5.27 -16.20
N ALA A 216 13.02 -6.45 -16.37
CA ALA A 216 14.27 -6.78 -15.69
C ALA A 216 15.42 -5.84 -16.08
N ALA A 217 15.51 -5.42 -17.35
CA ALA A 217 16.52 -4.46 -17.80
C ALA A 217 16.24 -3.07 -17.24
N LEU A 218 14.99 -2.61 -17.30
CA LEU A 218 14.58 -1.31 -16.75
C LEU A 218 14.88 -1.19 -15.25
N VAL A 219 14.64 -2.25 -14.49
CA VAL A 219 14.92 -2.29 -13.04
C VAL A 219 16.42 -2.25 -12.78
N ALA A 220 17.22 -3.01 -13.53
CA ALA A 220 18.68 -3.04 -13.37
C ALA A 220 19.37 -1.69 -13.69
N GLU A 221 18.70 -0.81 -14.44
CA GLU A 221 19.17 0.55 -14.74
C GLU A 221 18.81 1.57 -13.66
N CYS A 222 17.98 1.22 -12.67
CA CYS A 222 17.53 2.16 -11.64
C CYS A 222 18.51 2.21 -10.45
N ASP A 223 18.77 3.41 -9.93
CA ASP A 223 19.53 3.66 -8.71
C ASP A 223 18.67 3.37 -7.46
N ILE A 224 18.44 2.08 -7.19
CA ILE A 224 17.54 1.58 -6.13
C ILE A 224 18.18 0.41 -5.37
N ASP A 225 17.54 -0.06 -4.29
CA ASP A 225 18.01 -1.21 -3.53
C ASP A 225 17.83 -2.53 -4.32
N HIS A 226 18.93 -3.02 -4.90
CA HIS A 226 18.98 -4.32 -5.58
C HIS A 226 19.15 -5.52 -4.63
N GLY A 227 19.29 -5.29 -3.32
CA GLY A 227 19.37 -6.33 -2.29
C GLY A 227 18.03 -6.97 -1.94
N VAL A 228 16.90 -6.36 -2.37
CA VAL A 228 15.55 -6.90 -2.17
C VAL A 228 14.97 -7.40 -3.51
N PRO A 229 15.15 -8.69 -3.84
CA PRO A 229 14.81 -9.20 -5.15
C PRO A 229 13.28 -9.22 -5.39
N PRO A 230 12.86 -9.25 -6.67
CA PRO A 230 11.46 -9.45 -7.03
C PRO A 230 10.84 -10.67 -6.35
N SER A 231 9.56 -10.57 -6.01
CA SER A 231 8.84 -11.69 -5.42
C SER A 231 8.75 -12.83 -6.46
N PRO A 232 9.11 -14.07 -6.10
CA PRO A 232 8.92 -15.22 -6.97
C PRO A 232 7.48 -15.77 -6.89
N VAL A 233 6.64 -15.23 -6.01
CA VAL A 233 5.28 -15.72 -5.73
C VAL A 233 4.22 -14.73 -6.20
N TYR A 234 4.42 -13.44 -5.96
CA TYR A 234 3.43 -12.41 -6.22
C TYR A 234 3.86 -11.49 -7.35
N HIS A 235 3.06 -11.47 -8.40
CA HIS A 235 3.22 -10.60 -9.55
C HIS A 235 2.20 -9.47 -9.50
N GLY A 236 2.61 -8.28 -9.94
CA GLY A 236 1.81 -7.08 -9.99
C GLY A 236 0.83 -7.01 -11.15
N GLY A 237 0.09 -5.91 -11.19
CA GLY A 237 -0.95 -5.68 -12.19
C GLY A 237 -2.35 -6.15 -11.77
N THR A 238 -3.34 -5.53 -12.40
CA THR A 238 -4.77 -5.81 -12.33
C THR A 238 -5.10 -7.23 -12.80
N ARG A 239 -4.46 -7.74 -13.86
CA ARG A 239 -4.70 -9.12 -14.32
C ARG A 239 -4.31 -10.15 -13.26
N ALA A 240 -3.13 -10.01 -12.67
CA ALA A 240 -2.67 -10.88 -11.58
C ALA A 240 -3.57 -10.74 -10.35
N GLY A 241 -3.90 -9.51 -9.95
CA GLY A 241 -4.82 -9.25 -8.84
C GLY A 241 -6.20 -9.89 -9.03
N ARG A 242 -6.80 -9.75 -10.22
CA ARG A 242 -8.09 -10.37 -10.54
C ARG A 242 -8.01 -11.89 -10.60
N ALA A 243 -6.90 -12.46 -11.07
CA ALA A 243 -6.67 -13.90 -11.03
C ALA A 243 -6.64 -14.40 -9.58
N ARG A 244 -5.91 -13.71 -8.69
CA ARG A 244 -5.88 -14.02 -7.27
C ARG A 244 -7.24 -13.86 -6.61
N LEU A 245 -8.00 -12.80 -6.92
CA LEU A 245 -9.36 -12.59 -6.42
C LEU A 245 -10.29 -13.74 -6.82
N ARG A 246 -10.25 -14.18 -8.08
CA ARG A 246 -11.05 -15.34 -8.54
C ARG A 246 -10.69 -16.62 -7.80
N HIS A 247 -9.39 -16.89 -7.61
CA HIS A 247 -8.93 -18.04 -6.83
C HIS A 247 -9.41 -17.96 -5.39
N PHE A 248 -9.26 -16.80 -4.74
CA PHE A 248 -9.74 -16.56 -3.39
C PHE A 248 -11.24 -16.84 -3.27
N VAL A 249 -12.07 -16.21 -4.10
CA VAL A 249 -13.53 -16.35 -4.04
C VAL A 249 -13.98 -17.80 -4.27
N ARG A 250 -13.33 -18.53 -5.18
CA ARG A 250 -13.72 -19.91 -5.53
C ARG A 250 -13.22 -20.95 -4.53
N ASN A 251 -11.97 -20.84 -4.09
CA ASN A 251 -11.26 -21.94 -3.44
C ASN A 251 -10.97 -21.70 -1.95
N ILE A 252 -10.92 -20.44 -1.49
CA ILE A 252 -10.48 -20.09 -0.13
C ILE A 252 -11.63 -19.50 0.69
N LEU A 253 -12.36 -18.54 0.10
CA LEU A 253 -13.48 -17.86 0.72
C LEU A 253 -14.52 -18.82 1.34
N PRO A 254 -14.85 -20.00 0.76
CA PRO A 254 -15.80 -20.92 1.38
C PRO A 254 -15.48 -21.34 2.82
N ARG A 255 -14.20 -21.31 3.21
CA ARG A 255 -13.71 -21.70 4.55
C ARG A 255 -12.92 -20.60 5.24
N TYR A 256 -13.04 -19.35 4.78
CA TYR A 256 -12.16 -18.27 5.23
C TYR A 256 -12.27 -17.98 6.73
N ASP A 257 -13.47 -18.07 7.31
CA ASP A 257 -13.69 -17.88 8.75
C ASP A 257 -12.98 -18.95 9.61
N GLU A 258 -12.83 -20.16 9.09
CA GLU A 258 -12.11 -21.27 9.74
C GLU A 258 -10.59 -21.17 9.54
N SER A 259 -10.12 -20.86 8.33
CA SER A 259 -8.72 -21.02 7.93
C SER A 259 -7.86 -19.75 8.01
N ARG A 260 -8.45 -18.56 8.12
CA ARG A 260 -7.72 -17.25 8.12
C ARG A 260 -6.64 -17.08 9.20
N ASN A 261 -6.65 -17.92 10.23
CA ASN A 261 -5.69 -17.89 11.33
C ASN A 261 -4.64 -19.00 11.24
N ASP A 262 -4.62 -19.78 10.14
CA ASP A 262 -3.69 -20.88 9.92
C ASP A 262 -2.64 -20.51 8.85
N PRO A 263 -1.42 -20.10 9.26
CA PRO A 263 -0.33 -19.78 8.34
C PRO A 263 0.18 -20.96 7.49
N SER A 264 -0.11 -22.21 7.88
CA SER A 264 0.33 -23.39 7.13
C SER A 264 -0.51 -23.69 5.88
N THR A 265 -1.56 -22.90 5.64
CA THR A 265 -2.48 -23.08 4.52
C THR A 265 -2.57 -21.83 3.65
N ASP A 266 -3.06 -21.98 2.41
CA ASP A 266 -3.52 -20.83 1.60
C ASP A 266 -4.91 -20.36 2.07
N GLY A 267 -5.02 -19.97 3.35
CA GLY A 267 -6.29 -19.66 4.03
C GLY A 267 -6.76 -18.20 3.95
N VAL A 268 -5.99 -17.33 3.27
CA VAL A 268 -6.26 -15.88 3.21
C VAL A 268 -6.28 -15.36 1.77
N SER A 269 -6.83 -14.17 1.54
CA SER A 269 -7.01 -13.69 0.17
C SER A 269 -5.69 -13.36 -0.55
N ARG A 270 -4.60 -13.04 0.15
CA ARG A 270 -3.34 -12.54 -0.44
C ARG A 270 -3.58 -11.41 -1.45
N LEU A 271 -4.48 -10.48 -1.09
CA LEU A 271 -4.89 -9.35 -1.95
C LEU A 271 -4.33 -8.00 -1.50
N SER A 272 -3.55 -7.96 -0.41
CA SER A 272 -3.11 -6.72 0.22
C SER A 272 -2.16 -5.93 -0.68
N ALA A 273 -1.25 -6.58 -1.41
CA ALA A 273 -0.36 -5.93 -2.38
C ALA A 273 -1.15 -5.23 -3.52
N TYR A 274 -2.18 -5.89 -4.06
CA TYR A 274 -3.02 -5.33 -5.12
C TYR A 274 -3.89 -4.17 -4.63
N LEU A 275 -4.35 -4.23 -3.38
CA LEU A 275 -5.03 -3.10 -2.72
C LEU A 275 -4.06 -1.95 -2.43
N HIS A 276 -2.84 -2.25 -2.00
CA HIS A 276 -1.80 -1.27 -1.65
C HIS A 276 -1.38 -0.43 -2.86
N PHE A 277 -1.04 -1.09 -3.97
CA PHE A 277 -0.68 -0.41 -5.21
C PHE A 277 -1.89 0.04 -6.04
N GLY A 278 -3.10 -0.21 -5.53
CA GLY A 278 -4.35 0.24 -6.13
C GLY A 278 -4.70 -0.42 -7.46
N PHE A 279 -4.13 -1.60 -7.77
CA PHE A 279 -4.50 -2.45 -8.91
C PHE A 279 -5.92 -3.00 -8.77
N LEU A 280 -6.39 -3.24 -7.54
CA LEU A 280 -7.78 -3.57 -7.25
C LEU A 280 -8.43 -2.53 -6.35
N SER A 281 -9.75 -2.37 -6.48
CA SER A 281 -10.57 -1.56 -5.58
C SER A 281 -11.20 -2.40 -4.48
N ALA A 282 -11.35 -1.83 -3.29
CA ALA A 282 -12.14 -2.45 -2.22
C ALA A 282 -13.60 -2.69 -2.66
N HIS A 283 -14.18 -1.81 -3.49
CA HIS A 283 -15.51 -2.02 -4.08
C HIS A 283 -15.58 -3.29 -4.95
N GLU A 284 -14.55 -3.51 -5.77
CA GLU A 284 -14.49 -4.67 -6.69
C GLU A 284 -14.41 -5.98 -5.91
N ILE A 285 -13.57 -6.01 -4.88
CA ILE A 285 -13.41 -7.17 -4.02
C ILE A 285 -14.68 -7.43 -3.20
N ALA A 286 -15.27 -6.38 -2.61
CA ALA A 286 -16.48 -6.51 -1.81
C ALA A 286 -17.66 -7.03 -2.65
N ALA A 287 -17.83 -6.52 -3.87
CA ALA A 287 -18.85 -7.01 -4.80
C ALA A 287 -18.66 -8.52 -5.09
N ALA A 288 -17.44 -8.93 -5.46
CA ALA A 288 -17.15 -10.33 -5.77
C ALA A 288 -17.41 -11.28 -4.57
N VAL A 289 -17.12 -10.84 -3.35
CA VAL A 289 -17.38 -11.62 -2.12
C VAL A 289 -18.87 -11.71 -1.81
N ARG A 290 -19.60 -10.60 -1.99
CA ARG A 290 -21.06 -10.56 -1.76
C ARG A 290 -21.80 -11.47 -2.74
N GLU A 291 -21.41 -11.44 -4.02
CA GLU A 291 -21.98 -12.24 -5.10
C GLU A 291 -21.62 -13.74 -5.02
N ALA A 292 -20.59 -14.13 -4.27
CA ALA A 292 -20.15 -15.52 -4.17
C ALA A 292 -21.21 -16.44 -3.55
N CYS A 293 -21.40 -17.64 -4.10
CA CYS A 293 -22.30 -18.66 -3.53
C CYS A 293 -21.59 -19.49 -2.45
N VAL A 294 -21.29 -18.86 -1.30
CA VAL A 294 -20.52 -19.44 -0.18
C VAL A 294 -21.19 -19.12 1.17
N PRO A 295 -20.82 -19.79 2.28
CA PRO A 295 -21.41 -19.53 3.59
C PRO A 295 -21.36 -18.04 3.99
N GLN A 296 -22.45 -17.52 4.56
CA GLN A 296 -22.55 -16.12 4.95
C GLN A 296 -21.51 -15.74 6.02
N ALA A 297 -21.23 -16.65 6.95
CA ALA A 297 -20.21 -16.44 7.98
C ALA A 297 -18.83 -16.13 7.38
N ALA A 298 -18.44 -16.83 6.31
CA ALA A 298 -17.18 -16.59 5.64
C ALA A 298 -17.14 -15.24 4.90
N LYS A 299 -18.26 -14.84 4.27
CA LYS A 299 -18.41 -13.50 3.68
C LYS A 299 -18.28 -12.42 4.73
N ASP A 300 -19.02 -12.53 5.82
CA ASP A 300 -19.05 -11.55 6.90
C ASP A 300 -17.68 -11.41 7.56
N ALA A 301 -17.00 -12.53 7.81
CA ALA A 301 -15.64 -12.54 8.34
C ALA A 301 -14.65 -11.82 7.42
N TYR A 302 -14.74 -12.01 6.11
CA TYR A 302 -13.86 -11.33 5.17
C TYR A 302 -14.20 -9.85 5.01
N LEU A 303 -15.49 -9.50 4.92
CA LEU A 303 -15.95 -8.11 4.77
C LEU A 303 -15.65 -7.27 6.02
N GLU A 304 -15.66 -7.86 7.22
CA GLU A 304 -15.18 -7.20 8.44
C GLU A 304 -13.70 -6.79 8.31
N GLU A 305 -12.83 -7.63 7.74
CA GLU A 305 -11.43 -7.24 7.52
C GLU A 305 -11.28 -6.21 6.40
N LEU A 306 -11.91 -6.45 5.25
CA LEU A 306 -11.80 -5.62 4.05
C LEU A 306 -12.36 -4.21 4.27
N ILE A 307 -13.45 -4.09 5.03
CA ILE A 307 -14.17 -2.83 5.23
C ILE A 307 -13.84 -2.29 6.62
N VAL A 308 -14.23 -2.97 7.70
CA VAL A 308 -14.15 -2.39 9.05
C VAL A 308 -12.70 -2.22 9.52
N ARG A 309 -11.87 -3.26 9.43
CA ARG A 309 -10.48 -3.20 9.92
C ARG A 309 -9.60 -2.32 9.04
N ARG A 310 -9.75 -2.44 7.72
CA ARG A 310 -9.06 -1.60 6.77
C ARG A 310 -9.45 -0.13 6.94
N GLU A 311 -10.73 0.22 6.90
CA GLU A 311 -11.16 1.62 7.01
C GLU A 311 -10.82 2.23 8.38
N LEU A 312 -10.76 1.44 9.46
CA LEU A 312 -10.22 1.90 10.75
C LEU A 312 -8.77 2.39 10.63
N SER A 313 -7.94 1.67 9.87
CA SER A 313 -6.54 2.04 9.67
C SER A 313 -6.40 3.33 8.84
N TYR A 314 -7.26 3.52 7.84
CA TYR A 314 -7.32 4.75 7.05
C TYR A 314 -7.87 5.93 7.85
N ASN A 315 -8.90 5.70 8.68
CA ASN A 315 -9.40 6.69 9.65
C ASN A 315 -8.27 7.11 10.60
N PHE A 316 -7.55 6.16 11.18
CA PHE A 316 -6.42 6.44 12.07
C PHE A 316 -5.37 7.35 11.40
N THR A 317 -4.85 6.95 10.24
CA THR A 317 -3.82 7.76 9.55
C THR A 317 -4.32 9.11 9.08
N ARG A 318 -5.62 9.25 8.77
CA ARG A 318 -6.22 10.53 8.39
C ARG A 318 -6.24 11.53 9.56
N PHE A 319 -6.55 11.07 10.77
CA PHE A 319 -6.76 11.95 11.91
C PHE A 319 -5.54 12.09 12.83
N ASN A 320 -4.56 11.19 12.72
CA ASN A 320 -3.41 11.16 13.60
C ASN A 320 -2.12 11.50 12.84
N PRO A 321 -1.59 12.73 12.93
CA PRO A 321 -0.36 13.11 12.23
C PRO A 321 0.89 12.35 12.74
N ALA A 322 0.81 11.77 13.94
CA ALA A 322 1.84 10.92 14.53
C ALA A 322 1.66 9.44 14.18
N TYR A 323 0.92 9.09 13.11
CA TYR A 323 0.58 7.70 12.80
C TYR A 323 1.78 6.76 12.63
N ALA A 324 2.98 7.31 12.41
CA ALA A 324 4.24 6.59 12.26
C ALA A 324 5.15 6.76 13.49
N SER A 325 4.59 6.92 14.69
CA SER A 325 5.35 6.88 15.95
C SER A 325 4.51 6.29 17.10
N LEU A 326 5.18 5.97 18.21
CA LEU A 326 4.53 5.53 19.44
C LEU A 326 3.66 6.62 20.10
N ASP A 327 3.79 7.89 19.67
CA ASP A 327 2.93 8.98 20.16
C ASP A 327 1.46 8.82 19.74
N ALA A 328 1.20 8.08 18.66
CA ALA A 328 -0.14 7.72 18.22
C ALA A 328 -0.85 6.71 19.15
N LEU A 329 -0.15 6.15 20.13
CA LEU A 329 -0.72 5.16 21.03
C LEU A 329 -1.67 5.76 22.07
N PRO A 330 -2.72 5.03 22.44
CA PRO A 330 -3.63 5.46 23.49
C PRO A 330 -2.88 5.63 24.82
N LYS A 331 -3.39 6.53 25.68
CA LYS A 331 -2.74 6.88 26.97
C LYS A 331 -2.41 5.65 27.83
N TRP A 332 -3.27 4.64 27.85
CA TRP A 332 -3.05 3.42 28.65
C TRP A 332 -1.84 2.62 28.17
N ALA A 333 -1.61 2.54 26.85
CA ALA A 333 -0.50 1.81 26.26
C ALA A 333 0.82 2.54 26.54
N ARG A 334 0.85 3.87 26.34
CA ARG A 334 2.02 4.69 26.67
C ARG A 334 2.35 4.67 28.17
N LEU A 335 1.35 4.60 29.03
CA LEU A 335 1.56 4.51 30.48
C LEU A 335 2.20 3.17 30.85
N THR A 336 1.61 2.05 30.41
CA THR A 336 2.15 0.72 30.75
C THR A 336 3.55 0.52 30.17
N MET A 337 3.83 1.02 28.96
CA MET A 337 5.19 0.96 28.40
C MET A 337 6.19 1.74 29.26
N ARG A 338 5.83 2.93 29.76
CA ARG A 338 6.69 3.70 30.67
C ARG A 338 6.91 3.01 32.02
N GLU A 339 5.87 2.37 32.57
CA GLU A 339 5.98 1.61 33.82
C GLU A 339 6.93 0.42 33.69
N HIS A 340 7.07 -0.14 32.48
CA HIS A 340 7.89 -1.30 32.16
C HIS A 340 9.11 -0.96 31.28
N ASP A 341 9.56 0.30 31.30
CA ASP A 341 10.71 0.74 30.49
C ASP A 341 12.03 0.24 31.06
N GLY A 342 12.11 0.09 32.39
CA GLY A 342 13.27 -0.41 33.11
C GLY A 342 13.32 -1.94 33.29
N ASP A 343 12.35 -2.67 32.75
CA ASP A 343 12.32 -4.13 32.87
C ASP A 343 13.48 -4.77 32.10
N PRO A 344 14.14 -5.81 32.63
CA PRO A 344 15.17 -6.53 31.89
C PRO A 344 14.56 -7.20 30.65
N ARG A 345 15.15 -6.98 29.49
CA ARG A 345 14.77 -7.70 28.26
C ARG A 345 15.27 -9.14 28.35
N PRO A 346 14.45 -10.15 27.98
CA PRO A 346 14.85 -11.55 28.05
C PRO A 346 16.02 -11.89 27.10
N ALA A 347 16.16 -11.14 26.00
CA ALA A 347 17.33 -11.13 25.13
C ALA A 347 17.40 -9.78 24.42
N VAL A 348 18.59 -9.24 24.18
CA VAL A 348 18.77 -8.12 23.24
C VAL A 348 19.49 -8.69 22.02
N LEU A 349 18.86 -8.60 20.86
CA LEU A 349 19.38 -9.15 19.60
C LEU A 349 19.71 -8.03 18.63
N GLU A 350 20.85 -8.09 17.97
CA GLU A 350 21.24 -7.11 16.94
C GLU A 350 20.18 -7.00 15.82
N PRO A 351 19.93 -5.78 15.29
CA PRO A 351 18.90 -5.58 14.26
C PRO A 351 19.14 -6.44 13.01
N GLU A 352 20.39 -6.64 12.62
CA GLU A 352 20.78 -7.41 11.44
C GLU A 352 20.42 -8.89 11.60
N ARG A 353 20.54 -9.45 12.81
CA ARG A 353 20.13 -10.84 13.11
C ARG A 353 18.61 -10.99 13.03
N ILE A 354 17.87 -10.00 13.53
CA ILE A 354 16.40 -9.96 13.42
C ILE A 354 16.00 -9.84 11.95
N GLU A 355 16.60 -8.91 11.20
CA GLU A 355 16.33 -8.71 9.77
C GLU A 355 16.63 -9.98 8.94
N GLY A 356 17.75 -10.64 9.21
CA GLY A 356 18.21 -11.85 8.54
C GLY A 356 17.43 -13.13 8.85
N ALA A 357 16.48 -13.10 9.80
CA ALA A 357 15.80 -14.27 10.33
C ALA A 357 16.76 -15.29 10.99
N GLU A 358 17.68 -14.77 11.82
CA GLU A 358 18.74 -15.51 12.51
C GLU A 358 18.59 -15.38 14.04
N THR A 359 17.35 -15.45 14.53
CA THR A 359 17.06 -15.42 15.96
C THR A 359 17.17 -16.83 16.55
N TYR A 360 16.76 -16.99 17.81
CA TYR A 360 16.62 -18.31 18.43
C TYR A 360 15.20 -18.87 18.29
N ASP A 361 14.27 -18.11 17.70
CA ASP A 361 12.85 -18.43 17.61
C ASP A 361 12.48 -18.83 16.18
N GLU A 362 12.55 -20.13 15.91
CA GLU A 362 12.41 -20.68 14.56
C GLU A 362 11.06 -20.37 13.89
N LEU A 363 9.97 -20.21 14.66
CA LEU A 363 8.68 -19.82 14.10
C LEU A 363 8.66 -18.35 13.70
N TRP A 364 9.32 -17.50 14.48
CA TRP A 364 9.50 -16.10 14.12
C TRP A 364 10.41 -15.97 12.91
N ASP A 365 11.53 -16.70 12.88
CA ASP A 365 12.45 -16.72 11.74
C ASP A 365 11.76 -17.20 10.47
N ALA A 366 10.90 -18.22 10.54
CA ALA A 366 10.07 -18.63 9.41
C ALA A 366 9.19 -17.47 8.89
N THR A 367 8.56 -16.72 9.79
CA THR A 367 7.74 -15.56 9.42
C THR A 367 8.58 -14.47 8.74
N GLN A 368 9.75 -14.16 9.28
CA GLN A 368 10.67 -13.21 8.68
C GLN A 368 11.19 -13.72 7.33
N ARG A 369 11.49 -15.01 7.18
CA ARG A 369 11.85 -15.63 5.89
C ARG A 369 10.72 -15.50 4.86
N GLU A 370 9.46 -15.72 5.24
CA GLU A 370 8.31 -15.47 4.34
C GLU A 370 8.32 -14.02 3.82
N LEU A 371 8.54 -13.04 4.72
CA LEU A 371 8.63 -11.62 4.36
C LEU A 371 9.78 -11.36 3.39
N LEU A 372 10.98 -11.83 3.74
CA LEU A 372 12.19 -11.64 2.96
C LEU A 372 12.09 -12.27 1.57
N ARG A 373 11.41 -13.42 1.42
CA ARG A 373 11.37 -14.17 0.17
C ARG A 373 10.18 -13.80 -0.71
N THR A 374 9.00 -13.66 -0.12
CA THR A 374 7.76 -13.46 -0.89
C THR A 374 7.31 -12.00 -0.91
N GLY A 375 7.69 -11.20 0.08
CA GLY A 375 7.19 -9.85 0.25
C GLY A 375 5.78 -9.77 0.82
N GLU A 376 5.28 -10.84 1.39
CA GLU A 376 4.05 -10.84 2.20
C GLU A 376 4.28 -11.72 3.43
N ILE A 377 3.57 -11.46 4.52
CA ILE A 377 3.51 -12.36 5.68
C ILE A 377 2.08 -12.63 6.05
N HIS A 378 1.81 -13.87 6.47
CA HIS A 378 0.48 -14.25 6.92
C HIS A 378 0.02 -13.36 8.10
N ASN A 379 -1.21 -12.84 8.06
CA ASN A 379 -1.69 -11.85 9.05
C ASN A 379 -1.62 -12.35 10.50
N TYR A 380 -1.93 -13.62 10.74
CA TYR A 380 -1.82 -14.21 12.07
C TYR A 380 -0.36 -14.24 12.55
N ALA A 381 0.58 -14.59 11.67
CA ALA A 381 2.01 -14.62 11.96
C ALA A 381 2.58 -13.20 12.16
N ARG A 382 2.10 -12.21 11.39
CA ARG A 382 2.47 -10.78 11.52
C ARG A 382 2.26 -10.23 12.93
N MET A 383 1.22 -10.69 13.63
CA MET A 383 0.96 -10.30 15.03
C MET A 383 2.01 -10.84 16.00
N LEU A 384 2.42 -12.11 15.85
CA LEU A 384 3.51 -12.67 16.63
C LEU A 384 4.82 -11.96 16.27
N TRP A 385 5.08 -11.81 14.97
CA TRP A 385 6.26 -11.17 14.43
C TRP A 385 6.52 -9.80 15.06
N GLY A 386 5.50 -8.93 15.09
CA GLY A 386 5.61 -7.61 15.71
C GLY A 386 5.78 -7.65 17.22
N LYS A 387 5.15 -8.60 17.92
CA LYS A 387 5.24 -8.70 19.38
C LYS A 387 6.59 -9.20 19.86
N ARG A 388 7.20 -10.18 19.20
CA ARG A 388 8.49 -10.73 19.65
C ARG A 388 9.61 -9.69 19.60
N VAL A 389 9.61 -8.79 18.61
CA VAL A 389 10.62 -7.72 18.51
C VAL A 389 10.57 -6.73 19.70
N ILE A 390 9.44 -6.62 20.40
CA ILE A 390 9.34 -5.82 21.64
C ILE A 390 10.23 -6.40 22.75
N GLU A 391 10.42 -7.72 22.78
CA GLU A 391 11.27 -8.38 23.78
C GLU A 391 12.75 -8.37 23.41
N TRP A 392 13.08 -8.07 22.16
CA TRP A 392 14.43 -8.26 21.61
C TRP A 392 15.23 -6.98 21.42
N ARG A 393 14.62 -5.83 21.67
CA ARG A 393 15.25 -4.51 21.57
C ARG A 393 15.23 -3.81 22.92
N GLU A 394 16.16 -2.90 23.12
CA GLU A 394 16.34 -2.20 24.38
C GLU A 394 15.10 -1.36 24.72
N THR A 395 14.61 -0.60 23.74
CA THR A 395 13.48 0.31 23.91
C THR A 395 12.34 -0.02 22.96
N TYR A 396 11.12 0.37 23.33
CA TYR A 396 9.95 0.21 22.46
C TYR A 396 10.10 1.01 21.16
N GLU A 397 10.74 2.18 21.23
CA GLU A 397 11.02 3.05 20.08
C GLU A 397 11.92 2.34 19.07
N GLU A 398 12.96 1.64 19.53
CA GLU A 398 13.80 0.82 18.66
C GLU A 398 13.03 -0.35 18.05
N SER A 399 12.23 -1.06 18.85
CA SER A 399 11.36 -2.11 18.32
C SER A 399 10.44 -1.57 17.22
N PHE A 400 9.80 -0.42 17.45
CA PHE A 400 8.91 0.19 16.46
C PHE A 400 9.65 0.58 15.18
N ARG A 401 10.79 1.27 15.29
CA ARG A 401 11.59 1.68 14.10
C ARG A 401 12.06 0.48 13.30
N LEU A 402 12.51 -0.58 13.96
CA LEU A 402 12.92 -1.81 13.29
C LEU A 402 11.74 -2.46 12.58
N LEU A 403 10.60 -2.62 13.24
CA LEU A 403 9.39 -3.19 12.62
C LEU A 403 8.89 -2.36 11.43
N GLU A 404 8.92 -1.03 11.55
CA GLU A 404 8.60 -0.12 10.45
C GLU A 404 9.55 -0.34 9.28
N HIS A 405 10.86 -0.36 9.54
CA HIS A 405 11.89 -0.57 8.53
C HIS A 405 11.68 -1.92 7.81
N LEU A 406 11.60 -3.02 8.54
CA LEU A 406 11.45 -4.36 7.97
C LEU A 406 10.16 -4.48 7.14
N ASN A 407 9.05 -3.99 7.68
CA ASN A 407 7.78 -4.04 6.97
C ASN A 407 7.82 -3.17 5.69
N ASN A 408 8.36 -1.96 5.78
CA ASN A 408 8.39 -1.03 4.65
C ASN A 408 9.46 -1.35 3.61
N LYS A 409 10.53 -2.06 3.98
CA LYS A 409 11.57 -2.54 3.06
C LYS A 409 11.09 -3.75 2.25
N TYR A 410 10.53 -4.74 2.93
CA TYR A 410 10.30 -6.05 2.31
C TYR A 410 8.86 -6.30 1.87
N ALA A 411 7.86 -5.75 2.56
CA ALA A 411 6.47 -6.06 2.26
C ALA A 411 5.99 -5.33 0.99
N LEU A 412 5.34 -6.05 0.08
CA LEU A 412 4.62 -5.49 -1.06
C LEU A 412 3.42 -4.65 -0.60
N ASP A 413 2.87 -4.93 0.58
CA ASP A 413 1.75 -4.20 1.18
C ASP A 413 2.18 -3.19 2.28
N GLY A 414 3.49 -2.93 2.40
CA GLY A 414 4.07 -1.98 3.37
C GLY A 414 3.78 -0.50 3.05
N ARG A 415 4.20 0.44 3.91
CA ARG A 415 4.00 1.90 3.75
C ARG A 415 2.53 2.29 3.57
N ASN A 416 1.62 1.51 4.11
CA ASN A 416 0.17 1.68 3.98
C ASN A 416 -0.45 2.01 5.36
N PRO A 417 -1.63 2.66 5.41
CA PRO A 417 -2.34 2.84 6.67
C PRO A 417 -2.51 1.55 7.47
N ASN A 418 -2.81 0.45 6.79
CA ASN A 418 -2.93 -0.88 7.40
C ASN A 418 -1.62 -1.35 8.05
N SER A 419 -0.47 -1.03 7.45
CA SER A 419 0.84 -1.41 7.98
C SER A 419 1.15 -0.65 9.27
N TYR A 420 1.00 0.68 9.27
CA TYR A 420 1.23 1.50 10.47
C TYR A 420 0.30 1.10 11.60
N ALA A 421 -1.00 0.96 11.32
CA ALA A 421 -1.98 0.52 12.31
C ALA A 421 -1.68 -0.89 12.83
N GLY A 422 -1.26 -1.82 11.95
CA GLY A 422 -0.93 -3.19 12.32
C GLY A 422 0.32 -3.30 13.20
N ILE A 423 1.38 -2.54 12.89
CA ILE A 423 2.57 -2.47 13.75
C ILE A 423 2.19 -1.86 15.09
N LEU A 424 1.53 -0.70 15.11
CA LEU A 424 1.12 -0.04 16.35
C LEU A 424 0.12 -0.87 17.17
N TRP A 425 -0.66 -1.76 16.54
CA TRP A 425 -1.52 -2.71 17.26
C TRP A 425 -0.70 -3.65 18.14
N CYS A 426 0.52 -4.01 17.74
CA CYS A 426 1.43 -4.80 18.57
C CYS A 426 1.76 -4.06 19.89
N PHE A 427 1.75 -2.73 19.85
CA PHE A 427 1.95 -1.80 20.97
C PHE A 427 0.63 -1.24 21.56
N GLY A 428 -0.53 -1.84 21.25
CA GLY A 428 -1.80 -1.52 21.90
C GLY A 428 -2.74 -0.58 21.13
N LYS A 429 -2.37 -0.12 19.94
CA LYS A 429 -3.28 0.66 19.07
C LYS A 429 -4.52 -0.17 18.69
N HIS A 430 -5.71 0.39 18.91
CA HIS A 430 -7.00 -0.27 18.64
C HIS A 430 -7.24 -1.59 19.39
N ASP A 431 -6.41 -1.93 20.38
CA ASP A 431 -6.62 -3.04 21.31
C ASP A 431 -7.04 -2.50 22.70
N ARG A 432 -7.32 -3.43 23.61
CA ARG A 432 -7.56 -3.15 25.03
C ARG A 432 -6.34 -3.52 25.87
N ALA A 433 -6.34 -3.07 27.13
CA ALA A 433 -5.43 -3.60 28.15
C ALA A 433 -5.74 -5.08 28.44
N TRP A 434 -4.68 -5.87 28.63
CA TRP A 434 -4.72 -7.29 28.97
C TRP A 434 -4.17 -7.53 30.37
N GLY A 435 -4.67 -8.58 31.02
CA GLY A 435 -4.15 -9.09 32.29
C GLY A 435 -3.89 -10.60 32.20
N PRO A 436 -3.01 -11.15 33.06
CA PRO A 436 -2.18 -10.45 34.03
C PRO A 436 -1.09 -9.58 33.37
N GLU A 437 -0.61 -8.56 34.10
CA GLU A 437 0.54 -7.76 33.68
C GLU A 437 1.80 -8.64 33.62
N ARG A 438 2.71 -8.31 32.70
CA ARG A 438 3.94 -9.07 32.45
C ARG A 438 5.11 -8.11 32.35
N GLU A 439 6.29 -8.56 32.75
CA GLU A 439 7.51 -7.82 32.43
C GLU A 439 7.60 -7.57 30.92
N VAL A 440 8.17 -6.42 30.54
CA VAL A 440 8.31 -5.92 29.16
C VAL A 440 6.98 -5.56 28.46
N PHE A 441 5.90 -6.31 28.65
CA PHE A 441 4.63 -6.01 27.98
C PHE A 441 3.68 -5.17 28.81
N GLY A 442 3.80 -5.19 30.14
CA GLY A 442 2.78 -4.69 31.05
C GLY A 442 1.39 -5.18 30.65
N LYS A 443 0.52 -4.24 30.26
CA LYS A 443 -0.86 -4.48 29.82
C LYS A 443 -1.03 -4.70 28.31
N LEU A 444 0.05 -4.68 27.54
CA LEU A 444 0.00 -5.00 26.12
C LEU A 444 -0.36 -6.48 25.93
N ARG A 445 -1.06 -6.82 24.85
CA ARG A 445 -1.39 -8.21 24.55
C ARG A 445 -0.10 -9.01 24.33
N PHE A 446 0.12 -10.03 25.14
CA PHE A 446 1.23 -10.96 24.97
C PHE A 446 0.93 -12.06 23.92
N MET A 447 1.94 -12.47 23.16
CA MET A 447 1.91 -13.64 22.28
C MET A 447 3.26 -14.35 22.32
N SER A 448 3.25 -15.68 22.36
CA SER A 448 4.47 -16.50 22.29
C SER A 448 4.41 -17.51 21.15
N SER A 449 5.57 -17.83 20.60
CA SER A 449 5.73 -18.78 19.50
C SER A 449 5.28 -20.18 19.91
N GLN A 450 5.57 -20.61 21.14
CA GLN A 450 5.08 -21.87 21.70
C GLN A 450 3.54 -21.97 21.69
N SER A 451 2.85 -20.89 22.09
CA SER A 451 1.39 -20.90 22.09
C SER A 451 0.80 -20.80 20.69
N MET A 452 1.47 -20.11 19.77
CA MET A 452 1.03 -20.00 18.39
C MET A 452 1.23 -21.32 17.64
N ALA A 453 2.36 -22.00 17.85
CA ALA A 453 2.71 -23.26 17.18
C ALA A 453 1.72 -24.41 17.45
N ARG A 454 0.97 -24.36 18.55
CA ARG A 454 -0.08 -25.34 18.87
C ARG A 454 -1.40 -25.13 18.12
N LYS A 455 -1.53 -24.06 17.34
CA LYS A 455 -2.80 -23.66 16.68
C LYS A 455 -2.87 -24.02 15.19
N PHE A 456 -1.77 -24.53 14.63
CA PHE A 456 -1.67 -24.95 13.23
C PHE A 456 -0.43 -25.84 13.03
N GLU A 457 -0.24 -26.37 11.82
CA GLU A 457 0.92 -27.17 11.44
C GLU A 457 2.20 -26.32 11.30
N ALA A 458 2.74 -25.86 12.44
CA ALA A 458 3.88 -24.94 12.48
C ALA A 458 5.13 -25.49 11.79
N ARG A 459 5.36 -26.81 11.88
CA ARG A 459 6.46 -27.47 11.16
C ARG A 459 6.31 -27.35 9.65
N ALA A 460 5.10 -27.54 9.11
CA ALA A 460 4.86 -27.41 7.68
C ALA A 460 5.12 -25.97 7.19
N TYR A 461 4.69 -24.97 7.97
CA TYR A 461 4.97 -23.57 7.67
C TYR A 461 6.49 -23.26 7.69
N VAL A 462 7.20 -23.72 8.73
CA VAL A 462 8.66 -23.56 8.83
C VAL A 462 9.38 -24.18 7.63
N GLU A 463 9.08 -25.43 7.29
CA GLU A 463 9.75 -26.13 6.18
C GLU A 463 9.42 -25.49 4.82
N TRP A 464 8.18 -25.03 4.62
CA TRP A 464 7.82 -24.28 3.42
C TRP A 464 8.67 -23.02 3.26
N THR A 465 8.89 -22.24 4.33
CA THR A 465 9.73 -21.02 4.26
C THR A 465 11.21 -21.34 3.97
N LYS A 466 11.69 -22.54 4.32
CA LYS A 466 13.05 -23.00 4.00
C LYS A 466 13.22 -23.49 2.56
N SER A 467 12.13 -23.82 1.88
CA SER A 467 12.18 -24.24 0.48
C SER A 467 12.56 -23.11 -0.49
N PHE A 468 12.46 -21.85 -0.04
CA PHE A 468 12.91 -20.72 -0.84
C PHE A 468 14.44 -20.61 -0.82
N PRO A 469 15.08 -20.31 -1.97
CA PRO A 469 16.53 -20.15 -2.02
C PRO A 469 17.02 -18.98 -1.14
N PRO A 470 18.28 -18.99 -0.66
CA PRO A 470 18.86 -17.90 0.14
C PRO A 470 18.90 -16.56 -0.62
N LEU A 471 18.80 -15.41 0.07
CA LEU A 471 18.94 -14.08 -0.57
C LEU A 471 20.31 -13.91 -1.24
N ALA A 472 21.39 -14.41 -0.61
CA ALA A 472 22.74 -14.39 -1.18
C ALA A 472 22.85 -15.11 -2.55
N ALA A 473 21.94 -16.05 -2.85
CA ALA A 473 21.89 -16.70 -4.16
C ALA A 473 21.38 -15.76 -5.28
N TYR A 474 20.78 -14.62 -4.92
CA TYR A 474 20.36 -13.57 -5.85
C TYR A 474 21.43 -12.48 -6.01
N GLU A 475 22.21 -12.17 -4.97
CA GLU A 475 23.33 -11.21 -5.04
C GLU A 475 24.38 -11.60 -6.09
N GLY A 476 24.72 -12.90 -6.17
CA GLY A 476 25.63 -13.42 -7.21
C GLY A 476 25.11 -13.26 -8.64
N LYS A 477 23.78 -13.15 -8.84
CA LYS A 477 23.16 -12.90 -10.16
C LYS A 477 23.07 -11.41 -10.49
N VAL A 478 22.95 -10.55 -9.48
CA VAL A 478 22.97 -9.08 -9.65
C VAL A 478 24.39 -8.62 -10.02
N ALA A 479 25.42 -9.11 -9.32
CA ALA A 479 26.81 -8.82 -9.65
C ALA A 479 27.21 -9.32 -11.05
N ALA A 480 26.76 -10.53 -11.44
CA ALA A 480 27.01 -11.08 -12.77
C ALA A 480 26.27 -10.33 -13.89
N ARG A 481 25.03 -9.85 -13.64
CA ARG A 481 24.29 -9.02 -14.61
C ARG A 481 24.86 -7.62 -14.76
N ALA A 482 25.33 -6.99 -13.68
CA ALA A 482 26.01 -5.70 -13.75
C ALA A 482 27.31 -5.80 -14.57
N ALA A 483 28.09 -6.86 -14.39
CA ALA A 483 29.29 -7.13 -15.18
C ALA A 483 28.99 -7.37 -16.68
N HIS A 484 27.95 -8.14 -16.99
CA HIS A 484 27.59 -8.45 -18.37
C HIS A 484 26.99 -7.24 -19.13
N THR A 485 26.33 -6.32 -18.41
CA THR A 485 25.82 -5.06 -18.98
C THR A 485 26.96 -4.06 -19.22
N ALA A 486 27.99 -4.05 -18.38
CA ALA A 486 29.21 -3.25 -18.59
C ALA A 486 30.08 -3.75 -19.77
N GLU A 487 30.16 -5.06 -19.99
CA GLU A 487 30.84 -5.64 -21.17
C GLU A 487 30.09 -5.38 -22.49
N ALA A 488 28.75 -5.29 -22.45
CA ALA A 488 27.95 -4.97 -23.63
C ALA A 488 28.08 -3.48 -24.04
N LEU A 489 28.33 -2.58 -23.08
CA LEU A 489 28.49 -1.14 -23.31
C LEU A 489 29.91 -0.73 -23.73
N THR A 490 30.90 -1.62 -23.62
CA THR A 490 32.28 -1.40 -24.07
C THR A 490 32.55 -1.93 -25.49
N ARG A 491 31.54 -2.53 -26.14
CA ARG A 491 31.61 -3.09 -27.49
C ARG A 491 30.69 -2.40 -28.52
N VAL A 492 30.27 -1.16 -28.26
CA VAL A 492 29.57 -0.30 -29.23
C VAL A 492 30.33 0.99 -29.44
#